data_AF-A0A8B3LIQ4-F1
#
_entry.id   AF-A0A8B3LIQ4-F1
#
_cell.length_a   1.000
_cell.length_b   1.000
_cell.length_c   1.000
_cell.angle_alpha   90.00
_cell.angle_beta   90.00
_cell.angle_gamma   90.00
#
_symmetry.space_group_name_H-M   'P 1'
#
loop_
_entity.id
_entity.type
_entity.pdbx_description
1 polymer ?
#
loop_
_entity_poly.entity_id
_entity_poly.type
_entity_poly.pdbx_seq_one_letter_code
_entity_poly.pdbx_strand_id
1 'polypeptide(L)' 'MLNQTKPDPVRSPLLDKAQAQGIRHGYFTRIGGVSGGIYQGLNIGTGSNHDQALVAENRGRVAA' A
#
# COMPACT_ATOMS: atom_id res chain seq x y z
N MET A 1 6.24 15.49 -3.91
CA MET A 1 7.25 14.51 -3.44
C MET A 1 6.50 13.41 -2.69
N LEU A 2 6.66 12.14 -3.08
CA LEU A 2 6.00 11.03 -2.40
C LEU A 2 6.49 11.00 -0.94
N ASN A 3 5.57 11.11 0.00
CA ASN A 3 5.92 10.99 1.41
C ASN A 3 6.34 9.54 1.68
N GLN A 4 7.64 9.28 1.76
CA GLN A 4 8.18 7.91 1.84
C GLN A 4 7.74 7.14 3.08
N THR A 5 7.15 7.83 4.06
CA THR A 5 6.74 7.25 5.35
C THR A 5 5.34 6.65 5.34
N LYS A 6 4.49 6.97 4.35
CA LYS A 6 3.11 6.48 4.26
C LYS A 6 2.83 5.91 2.86
N PRO A 7 1.98 4.88 2.74
CA PRO A 7 1.54 4.43 1.43
C PRO A 7 0.80 5.55 0.70
N ASP A 8 1.30 5.95 -0.47
CA ASP A 8 0.61 6.87 -1.38
C ASP A 8 0.31 6.11 -2.68
N PRO A 9 -0.94 5.69 -2.90
CA PRO A 9 -1.29 4.88 -4.06
C PRO A 9 -1.37 5.74 -5.33
N VAL A 10 -0.96 5.17 -6.44
CA VAL A 10 -1.18 5.74 -7.77
C VAL A 10 -2.67 5.65 -8.12
N ARG A 11 -3.24 6.74 -8.66
CA ARG A 11 -4.66 6.82 -9.02
C ARG A 11 -4.81 7.01 -10.53
N SER A 12 -5.78 6.32 -11.13
CA SER A 12 -6.16 6.48 -12.54
C SER A 12 -7.24 7.55 -12.68
N PRO A 13 -7.07 8.54 -13.57
CA PRO A 13 -8.09 9.56 -13.84
C PRO A 13 -9.44 9.01 -14.30
N LEU A 14 -9.45 7.80 -14.87
CA LEU A 14 -10.68 7.14 -15.32
C LEU A 14 -11.63 6.77 -14.17
N LEU A 15 -11.11 6.71 -12.94
CA LEU A 15 -11.85 6.31 -11.75
C LEU A 15 -12.19 7.50 -10.82
N ASP A 16 -11.70 8.71 -11.13
CA ASP A 16 -11.87 9.89 -10.25
C ASP A 16 -13.33 10.23 -9.96
N LYS A 17 -14.23 10.01 -10.93
CA LYS A 17 -15.67 10.28 -10.76
C LYS A 17 -16.31 9.42 -9.66
N ALA A 18 -15.75 8.24 -9.38
CA ALA A 18 -16.26 7.33 -8.35
C ALA A 18 -16.01 7.88 -6.93
N GLN A 19 -15.04 8.79 -6.76
CA GLN A 19 -14.76 9.42 -5.47
C GLN A 19 -15.95 10.23 -4.96
N ALA A 20 -16.64 10.95 -5.84
CA ALA A 20 -17.86 11.70 -5.49
C ALA A 20 -19.01 10.78 -5.04
N GLN A 21 -18.93 9.49 -5.38
CA GLN A 21 -19.88 8.45 -4.97
C GLN A 21 -19.38 7.67 -3.74
N GLY A 22 -18.31 8.13 -3.09
CA GLY A 22 -17.75 7.51 -1.89
C GLY A 22 -16.79 6.35 -2.15
N ILE A 23 -16.47 6.03 -3.40
CA ILE A 23 -15.52 4.96 -3.74
C ILE A 23 -14.10 5.52 -3.76
N ARG A 24 -13.28 5.09 -2.81
CA ARG A 24 -11.83 5.36 -2.79
C ARG A 24 -11.09 4.22 -3.48
N HIS A 25 -10.18 4.53 -4.39
CA HIS A 25 -9.36 3.54 -5.08
C HIS A 25 -7.89 3.96 -5.10
N GLY A 26 -7.02 3.00 -5.44
CA GLY A 26 -5.60 3.26 -5.58
C GLY A 26 -4.81 1.98 -5.88
N TYR A 27 -3.73 2.14 -6.64
CA TYR A 27 -2.73 1.10 -6.89
C TYR A 27 -1.51 1.38 -6.02
N PHE A 28 -1.33 0.61 -4.97
CA PHE A 28 -0.20 0.79 -4.07
C PHE A 28 1.12 0.41 -4.73
N THR A 29 2.17 1.14 -4.38
CA THR A 29 3.55 0.83 -4.77
C THR A 29 4.27 0.17 -3.59
N ARG A 30 5.56 -0.13 -3.75
CA ARG A 30 6.38 -0.61 -2.63
C ARG A 30 6.66 0.46 -1.56
N ILE A 31 6.45 1.75 -1.83
CA ILE A 31 6.80 2.83 -0.90
C ILE A 31 5.83 2.87 0.29
N GLY A 32 6.33 3.22 1.48
CA GLY A 32 5.50 3.43 2.68
C GLY A 32 5.28 2.21 3.56
N GLY A 33 5.90 1.07 3.23
CA GLY A 33 5.89 -0.12 4.08
C GLY A 33 7.14 -0.29 4.94
N VAL A 34 7.09 -1.26 5.84
CA VAL A 34 8.09 -1.51 6.90
C VAL A 34 9.02 -2.67 6.61
N SER A 35 8.77 -3.40 5.52
CA SER A 35 9.58 -4.55 5.14
C SER A 35 11.00 -4.15 4.73
N GLY A 36 11.96 -5.06 4.91
CA GLY A 36 13.35 -4.93 4.44
C GLY A 36 13.76 -6.01 3.43
N GLY A 37 15.03 -5.98 3.01
CA GLY A 37 15.61 -6.98 2.10
C GLY A 37 14.88 -7.06 0.76
N ILE A 38 14.67 -8.28 0.24
CA ILE A 38 13.94 -8.49 -1.03
C ILE A 38 12.49 -8.00 -0.98
N TYR A 39 11.92 -7.91 0.23
CA TYR A 39 10.57 -7.43 0.47
C TYR A 39 10.51 -5.92 0.72
N GLN A 40 11.64 -5.21 0.63
CA GLN A 40 11.77 -3.83 1.08
C GLN A 40 10.60 -2.95 0.63
N GLY A 41 9.90 -2.37 1.61
CA GLY A 41 8.70 -1.57 1.40
C GLY A 41 7.41 -2.25 1.83
N LEU A 42 6.37 -2.14 1.01
CA LEU A 42 4.96 -2.47 1.34
C LEU A 42 4.55 -3.87 0.84
N ASN A 43 5.25 -4.91 1.30
CA ASN A 43 4.82 -6.28 1.01
C ASN A 43 3.57 -6.65 1.82
N ILE A 44 2.48 -6.98 1.14
CA ILE A 44 1.20 -7.41 1.74
C ILE A 44 0.88 -8.90 1.51
N GLY A 45 1.80 -9.64 0.89
CA GLY A 45 1.61 -11.04 0.48
C GLY A 45 1.66 -11.98 1.68
N THR A 46 0.49 -12.46 2.14
CA THR A 46 0.36 -13.40 3.25
C THR A 46 0.97 -14.78 2.97
N GLY A 47 1.11 -15.17 1.70
CA GLY A 47 1.80 -16.39 1.28
C GLY A 47 3.30 -16.22 1.00
N SER A 48 3.89 -15.06 1.29
CA SER A 48 5.32 -14.83 1.09
C SER A 48 6.15 -15.36 2.27
N ASN A 49 7.42 -15.70 2.05
CA ASN A 49 8.39 -16.04 3.10
C ASN A 49 8.87 -14.82 3.90
N HIS A 50 8.07 -13.75 3.95
CA HIS A 50 8.38 -12.57 4.74
C HIS A 50 7.96 -12.76 6.20
N ASP A 51 8.44 -11.87 7.06
CA ASP A 51 8.00 -11.76 8.45
C ASP A 51 6.51 -11.39 8.47
N GLN A 52 5.71 -12.24 9.10
CA GLN A 52 4.26 -12.11 9.13
C GLN A 52 3.79 -10.88 9.93
N ALA A 53 4.56 -10.42 10.91
CA ALA A 53 4.25 -9.19 11.64
C ALA A 53 4.41 -7.96 10.74
N LEU A 54 5.46 -7.93 9.91
CA LEU A 54 5.68 -6.86 8.93
C LEU A 54 4.62 -6.88 7.82
N VAL A 55 4.20 -8.07 7.37
CA VAL A 55 3.08 -8.21 6.43
C VAL A 55 1.78 -7.69 7.05
N ALA A 56 1.48 -8.05 8.29
CA ALA A 56 0.28 -7.59 9.00
C ALA A 56 0.28 -6.05 9.16
N GLU A 57 1.41 -5.45 9.55
CA GLU A 57 1.58 -4.01 9.64
C GLU A 57 1.37 -3.32 8.28
N ASN A 58 2.00 -3.82 7.22
CA ASN A 58 1.81 -3.27 5.87
C ASN A 58 0.35 -3.33 5.41
N ARG A 59 -0.37 -4.41 5.74
CA ARG A 59 -1.81 -4.53 5.47
C ARG A 59 -2.63 -3.54 6.29
N GLY A 60 -2.26 -3.33 7.55
CA GLY A 60 -2.84 -2.29 8.41
C GLY A 60 -2.68 -0.89 7.79
N ARG A 61 -1.49 -0.58 7.26
CA ARG A 61 -1.21 0.69 6.57
C ARG A 61 -2.02 0.89 5.29
N VAL A 62 -2.36 -0.18 4.58
CA VAL A 62 -3.23 -0.14 3.40
C VAL A 62 -4.70 0.07 3.78
N ALA A 63 -5.12 -0.45 4.95
CA ALA A 63 -6.51 -0.38 5.40
C ALA A 63 -6.88 0.96 6.07
N ALA A 64 -5.90 1.66 6.65
CA ALA A 64 -6.07 2.99 7.26
C ALA A 64 -6.40 4.07 6.22
#